data_AF-A0A7C9DZQ7-F1
#
_entry.id   AF-A0A7C9DZQ7-F1
#
_cell.length_a   1.000
_cell.length_b   1.000
_cell.length_c   1.000
_cell.angle_alpha   90.00
_cell.angle_beta   90.00
_cell.angle_gamma   90.00
#
_symmetry.space_group_name_H-M   'P 1'
#
loop_
_entity.id
_entity.type
_entity.pdbx_description
1 polymer ?
#
loop_
_entity_poly.entity_id
_entity_poly.type
_entity_poly.pdbx_seq_one_letter_code
_entity_poly.pdbx_strand_id
1 'polypeptide(L)'
;MTPMIHLANVLHSNGFSIVIIHTCFNSSDPSKFPNFAFHFIEDVLWKAKDPPSDIFKILHELNASCSDPFRACSSASKAKELVACLILDPFWNFAAAVAEELKLPRIALRTGGILAFILKAALPLLREKGHYPLQGTSDFLLIKEQVV
;
A
#
# COMPACT_ATOMS: atom_id res chain seq x y z
N MET A 1 -12.24 10.94 -0.31
CA MET A 1 -12.64 9.63 0.23
C MET A 1 -11.92 8.56 -0.57
N THR A 2 -11.16 7.67 0.07
CA THR A 2 -10.30 6.68 -0.62
C THR A 2 -10.99 5.31 -0.76
N PRO A 3 -10.63 4.46 -1.73
CA PRO A 3 -11.22 3.13 -1.89
C PRO A 3 -11.12 2.24 -0.64
N MET A 4 -9.98 2.29 0.07
CA MET A 4 -9.77 1.53 1.32
C MET A 4 -10.78 1.91 2.41
N ILE A 5 -11.11 3.20 2.54
CA ILE A 5 -12.07 3.68 3.54
C ILE A 5 -13.51 3.24 3.19
N HIS A 6 -13.88 3.22 1.91
CA HIS A 6 -15.18 2.66 1.50
C HIS A 6 -15.29 1.19 1.85
N LEU A 7 -14.25 0.41 1.56
CA LEU A 7 -14.21 -1.00 1.92
C LEU A 7 -14.30 -1.18 3.44
N ALA A 8 -13.56 -0.39 4.21
CA ALA A 8 -13.63 -0.39 5.67
C ALA A 8 -15.05 -0.11 6.18
N ASN A 9 -15.76 0.86 5.61
CA ASN A 9 -17.15 1.16 5.97
C ASN A 9 -18.06 -0.05 5.71
N VAL A 10 -17.96 -0.67 4.53
CA VAL A 10 -18.78 -1.84 4.19
C VAL A 10 -18.50 -2.99 5.17
N LEU A 11 -17.24 -3.29 5.45
CA LEU A 11 -16.88 -4.36 6.39
C LEU A 11 -17.36 -4.05 7.82
N HIS A 12 -17.21 -2.80 8.26
CA HIS A 12 -17.69 -2.38 9.57
C HIS A 12 -19.21 -2.51 9.70
N SER A 13 -19.97 -2.09 8.67
CA SER A 13 -21.43 -2.30 8.63
C SER A 13 -21.84 -3.78 8.63
N ASN A 14 -20.94 -4.69 8.29
CA ASN A 14 -21.13 -6.14 8.37
C ASN A 14 -20.60 -6.75 9.68
N GLY A 15 -20.27 -5.94 10.69
CA GLY A 15 -19.92 -6.39 12.04
C GLY A 15 -18.43 -6.62 12.29
N PHE A 16 -17.54 -6.26 11.35
CA PHE A 16 -16.10 -6.33 11.58
C PHE A 16 -15.60 -5.10 12.34
N SER A 17 -14.80 -5.32 13.39
CA SER A 17 -13.96 -4.26 13.96
C SER A 17 -12.84 -3.92 12.98
N ILE A 18 -12.62 -2.63 12.71
CA ILE A 18 -11.64 -2.17 11.73
C ILE A 18 -10.55 -1.34 12.41
N VAL A 19 -9.31 -1.76 12.19
CA VAL A 19 -8.10 -1.01 12.55
C VAL A 19 -7.40 -0.58 11.26
N ILE A 20 -7.19 0.72 11.10
CA ILE A 20 -6.47 1.30 9.97
C ILE A 20 -5.05 1.61 10.41
N ILE A 21 -4.09 0.92 9.80
CA ILE A 21 -2.67 1.23 9.94
C ILE A 21 -2.27 2.10 8.75
N HIS A 22 -1.81 3.32 9.00
CA HIS A 22 -1.48 4.30 7.96
C HIS A 22 -0.10 4.92 8.23
N THR A 23 0.69 5.17 7.20
CA THR A 23 1.88 6.04 7.30
C THR A 23 1.49 7.45 7.71
N CYS A 24 2.33 8.14 8.50
CA CYS A 24 2.13 9.56 8.78
C CYS A 24 2.25 10.41 7.51
N PHE A 25 3.12 10.00 6.58
CA PHE A 25 3.22 10.61 5.26
C PHE A 25 1.89 10.50 4.50
N ASN A 26 1.35 11.66 4.11
CA ASN A 26 0.05 11.82 3.43
C ASN A 26 -1.16 11.24 4.19
N SER A 27 -1.11 11.26 5.52
CA SER A 27 -2.23 10.80 6.36
C SER A 27 -3.42 11.76 6.29
N SER A 28 -4.62 11.18 6.29
CA SER A 28 -5.86 11.93 6.46
C SER A 28 -6.20 12.11 7.94
N ASP A 29 -6.94 13.18 8.26
CA ASP A 29 -7.45 13.42 9.60
C ASP A 29 -8.38 12.26 10.06
N PRO A 30 -8.02 11.52 11.13
CA PRO A 30 -8.79 10.38 11.62
C PRO A 30 -10.12 10.79 12.24
N SER A 31 -10.31 12.05 12.65
CA SER A 31 -11.57 12.53 13.24
C SER A 31 -12.76 12.41 12.28
N LYS A 32 -12.47 12.34 10.97
CA LYS A 32 -13.46 12.14 9.90
C LYS A 32 -14.00 10.70 9.84
N PHE A 33 -13.40 9.77 10.58
CA PHE A 33 -13.72 8.35 10.54
C PHE A 33 -13.84 7.77 11.97
N PRO A 34 -14.79 8.24 12.78
CA PRO A 34 -14.87 7.91 14.21
C PRO A 34 -15.16 6.42 14.50
N ASN A 35 -15.64 5.68 13.50
CA ASN A 35 -15.94 4.24 13.63
C ASN A 35 -14.69 3.35 13.54
N PHE A 36 -13.52 3.91 13.21
CA PHE A 36 -12.30 3.15 12.99
C PHE A 36 -11.23 3.54 14.01
N ALA A 37 -10.48 2.54 14.48
CA ALA A 37 -9.25 2.78 15.21
C ALA A 37 -8.11 3.07 14.22
N PHE A 38 -7.27 4.06 14.54
CA PHE A 38 -6.12 4.42 13.70
C PHE A 38 -4.81 4.17 14.44
N HIS A 39 -3.85 3.58 13.72
CA HIS A 39 -2.45 3.51 14.11
C HIS A 39 -1.60 4.17 13.03
N PHE A 40 -0.86 5.19 13.44
CA PHE A 40 0.04 5.90 12.55
C PHE A 40 1.47 5.38 12.67
N ILE A 41 2.06 5.07 11.53
CA ILE A 41 3.47 4.67 11.41
C ILE A 41 4.26 5.92 11.05
N GLU A 42 5.16 6.32 11.95
CA GLU A 42 6.18 7.31 11.62
C GLU A 42 7.20 6.72 10.64
N ASP A 43 7.10 7.13 9.38
CA ASP A 43 7.99 6.70 8.32
C ASP A 43 9.11 7.72 8.03
N VAL A 44 10.09 7.31 7.20
CA VAL A 44 11.23 8.17 6.86
C VAL A 44 10.83 9.41 6.08
N LEU A 45 9.73 9.37 5.32
CA LEU A 45 9.25 10.49 4.52
C LEU A 45 8.51 11.52 5.37
N TRP A 46 7.81 11.08 6.42
CA TRP A 46 7.25 11.99 7.43
C TRP A 46 8.32 12.87 8.09
N LYS A 47 9.52 12.32 8.31
CA LYS A 47 10.65 13.04 8.92
C LYS A 47 11.49 13.81 7.90
N ALA A 48 11.24 13.63 6.61
CA ALA A 48 12.01 14.28 5.55
C ALA A 48 11.63 15.76 5.43
N LYS A 49 12.65 16.63 5.37
CA LYS A 49 12.46 18.07 5.16
C LYS A 49 11.95 18.40 3.75
N ASP A 50 12.39 17.61 2.77
CA ASP A 50 11.99 17.71 1.36
C ASP A 50 11.78 16.29 0.80
N PRO A 51 10.58 15.71 0.95
CA PRO A 51 10.30 14.37 0.47
C PRO A 51 10.33 14.33 -1.08
N PRO A 52 10.77 13.20 -1.68
CA PRO A 52 10.81 13.08 -3.13
C PRO A 52 9.40 13.22 -3.73
N SER A 53 9.29 13.84 -4.91
CA SER A 53 8.04 13.92 -5.68
C SER A 53 7.82 12.72 -6.60
N ASP A 54 8.89 11.95 -6.89
CA ASP A 54 8.85 10.74 -7.70
C ASP A 54 8.18 9.60 -6.91
N ILE A 55 7.01 9.17 -7.40
CA ILE A 55 6.20 8.11 -6.79
C ILE A 55 6.97 6.80 -6.62
N PHE A 56 7.88 6.46 -7.53
CA PHE A 56 8.66 5.22 -7.40
C PHE A 56 9.69 5.31 -6.28
N LYS A 57 10.30 6.49 -6.09
CA LYS A 57 11.20 6.74 -4.97
C LYS A 57 10.45 6.73 -3.65
N ILE A 58 9.29 7.40 -3.57
CA ILE A 58 8.39 7.36 -2.40
C ILE A 58 8.08 5.90 -2.04
N LEU A 59 7.60 5.11 -3.01
CA LEU A 59 7.25 3.71 -2.79
C LEU A 59 8.46 2.88 -2.34
N HIS A 60 9.63 3.12 -2.91
CA HIS A 60 10.86 2.41 -2.55
C HIS A 60 11.25 2.68 -1.09
N GLU A 61 11.32 3.95 -0.69
CA GLU A 61 11.68 4.37 0.67
C GLU A 61 10.71 3.80 1.71
N LEU A 62 9.40 3.94 1.48
CA LEU A 62 8.39 3.40 2.38
C LEU A 62 8.47 1.87 2.48
N ASN A 63 8.71 1.17 1.36
CA ASN A 63 8.91 -0.29 1.39
C ASN A 63 10.18 -0.71 2.15
N ALA A 64 11.22 0.12 2.15
CA ALA A 64 12.44 -0.14 2.89
C ALA A 64 12.28 0.14 4.39
N SER A 65 11.51 1.17 4.77
CA SER A 65 11.47 1.64 6.17
C SER A 65 10.27 1.17 7.00
N CYS A 66 9.15 0.83 6.39
CA CYS A 66 7.89 0.63 7.13
C CYS A 66 7.68 -0.80 7.65
N SER A 67 8.55 -1.75 7.31
CA SER A 67 8.44 -3.16 7.72
C SER A 67 8.34 -3.33 9.24
N ASP A 68 9.33 -2.83 9.96
CA ASP A 68 9.43 -3.00 11.42
C ASP A 68 8.30 -2.29 12.20
N PRO A 69 7.97 -1.01 11.94
CA PRO A 69 6.86 -0.38 12.65
C PRO A 69 5.51 -1.02 12.31
N PHE A 70 5.31 -1.46 11.07
CA PHE A 70 4.09 -2.19 10.68
C PHE A 70 3.99 -3.55 11.37
N ARG A 71 5.10 -4.27 11.50
CA ARG A 71 5.19 -5.53 12.24
C ARG A 71 4.84 -5.34 13.70
N ALA A 72 5.42 -4.33 14.36
CA ALA A 72 5.15 -4.02 15.76
C ALA A 72 3.65 -3.75 15.98
N CYS A 73 3.05 -2.92 15.12
CA CYS A 73 1.62 -2.61 15.17
C CYS A 73 0.75 -3.86 14.95
N SER A 74 1.01 -4.62 13.89
CA SER A 74 0.23 -5.82 13.54
C SER A 74 0.31 -6.91 14.60
N SER A 75 1.50 -7.07 15.21
CA SER A 75 1.72 -8.04 16.29
C SER A 75 0.95 -7.63 17.56
N ALA A 76 0.96 -6.34 17.89
CA ALA A 76 0.20 -5.81 19.02
C ALA A 76 -1.31 -5.99 18.83
N SER A 77 -1.84 -5.75 17.61
CA SER A 77 -3.25 -6.01 17.30
C SER A 77 -3.60 -7.50 17.44
N LYS A 78 -2.76 -8.38 16.88
CA LYS A 78 -2.94 -9.84 16.97
C LYS A 78 -2.87 -10.39 18.40
N ALA A 79 -2.08 -9.76 19.26
CA ALA A 79 -1.97 -10.16 20.67
C ALA A 79 -3.19 -9.75 21.49
N LYS A 80 -3.87 -8.66 21.11
CA LYS A 80 -5.06 -8.16 21.82
C LYS A 80 -6.33 -8.88 21.41
N GLU A 81 -6.48 -9.18 20.12
CA GLU A 81 -7.73 -9.69 19.55
C GLU A 81 -7.48 -10.66 18.40
N LEU A 82 -8.52 -11.42 18.04
CA LEU A 82 -8.47 -12.33 16.91
C LEU A 82 -8.55 -11.56 15.58
N VAL A 83 -7.41 -11.43 14.91
CA VAL A 83 -7.32 -10.75 13.60
C VAL A 83 -7.78 -11.69 12.50
N ALA A 84 -8.93 -11.40 11.90
CA ALA A 84 -9.49 -12.20 10.81
C ALA A 84 -8.63 -12.14 9.54
N CYS A 85 -8.18 -10.94 9.12
CA CYS A 85 -7.26 -10.76 8.00
C CYS A 85 -6.62 -9.37 7.98
N LEU A 86 -5.56 -9.22 7.19
CA LEU A 86 -4.98 -7.94 6.78
C LEU A 86 -5.42 -7.60 5.35
N ILE A 87 -5.94 -6.40 5.13
CA ILE A 87 -6.26 -5.88 3.79
C ILE A 87 -5.19 -4.87 3.39
N LEU A 88 -4.47 -5.15 2.32
CA LEU A 88 -3.23 -4.44 1.96
C LEU A 88 -3.30 -3.86 0.55
N ASP A 89 -2.71 -2.69 0.36
CA ASP A 89 -2.40 -2.20 -0.99
C ASP A 89 -1.17 -2.97 -1.55
N PRO A 90 -1.24 -3.53 -2.78
CA PRO A 90 -0.17 -4.30 -3.40
C PRO A 90 1.08 -3.52 -3.83
N PHE A 91 1.13 -2.22 -3.57
CA PHE A 91 2.38 -1.45 -3.60
C PHE A 91 3.20 -1.59 -2.32
N TRP A 92 2.61 -2.03 -1.20
CA TRP A 92 3.28 -2.24 0.08
C TRP A 92 3.77 -3.69 0.22
N ASN A 93 4.86 -4.02 -0.48
CA ASN A 93 5.50 -5.33 -0.44
C ASN A 93 5.92 -5.73 0.99
N PHE A 94 6.42 -4.77 1.79
CA PHE A 94 6.79 -5.02 3.19
C PHE A 94 5.61 -5.57 4.00
N ALA A 95 4.40 -5.04 3.79
CA ALA A 95 3.23 -5.42 4.56
C ALA A 95 2.79 -6.86 4.22
N ALA A 96 2.94 -7.26 2.95
CA ALA A 96 2.68 -8.63 2.53
C ALA A 96 3.66 -9.63 3.18
N ALA A 97 4.95 -9.29 3.24
CA ALA A 97 5.95 -10.11 3.91
C ALA A 97 5.67 -10.22 5.42
N VAL A 98 5.36 -9.10 6.09
CA VAL A 98 4.99 -9.11 7.51
C VAL A 98 3.74 -9.96 7.77
N ALA A 99 2.72 -9.88 6.91
CA ALA A 99 1.51 -10.70 7.05
C ALA A 99 1.83 -12.20 6.97
N GLU A 100 2.71 -12.60 6.06
CA GLU A 100 3.18 -13.98 5.90
C GLU A 100 3.97 -14.46 7.13
N GLU A 101 4.92 -13.65 7.61
CA GLU A 101 5.71 -13.94 8.81
C GLU A 101 4.83 -14.09 10.06
N LEU A 102 3.81 -13.24 10.20
CA LEU A 102 2.84 -13.30 11.28
C LEU A 102 1.77 -14.37 11.07
N LYS A 103 1.79 -15.11 9.95
CA LYS A 103 0.78 -16.12 9.58
C LYS A 103 -0.64 -15.57 9.65
N LEU A 104 -0.83 -14.34 9.19
CA LEU A 104 -2.13 -13.68 9.10
C LEU A 104 -2.70 -13.85 7.69
N PRO A 105 -3.98 -14.22 7.54
CA PRO A 105 -4.64 -14.17 6.24
C PRO A 105 -4.53 -12.77 5.65
N ARG A 106 -4.27 -12.66 4.34
CA ARG A 106 -4.17 -11.36 3.67
C ARG A 106 -5.03 -11.28 2.41
N ILE A 107 -5.63 -10.12 2.20
CA ILE A 107 -6.36 -9.76 0.98
C ILE A 107 -5.66 -8.56 0.37
N ALA A 108 -5.39 -8.63 -0.93
CA ALA A 108 -4.80 -7.54 -1.69
C ALA A 108 -5.92 -6.66 -2.31
N LEU A 109 -6.06 -5.40 -1.87
CA LEU A 109 -6.96 -4.45 -2.54
C LEU A 109 -6.22 -3.71 -3.65
N ARG A 110 -6.51 -4.07 -4.90
CA ARG A 110 -6.00 -3.36 -6.07
C ARG A 110 -6.86 -2.13 -6.33
N THR A 111 -6.25 -0.95 -6.18
CA THR A 111 -6.90 0.35 -6.43
C THR A 111 -6.74 0.84 -7.87
N GLY A 112 -5.84 0.22 -8.64
CA GLY A 112 -5.66 0.46 -10.07
C GLY A 112 -6.57 -0.40 -10.96
N GLY A 113 -6.78 0.04 -12.20
CA GLY A 113 -7.59 -0.69 -13.18
C GLY A 113 -6.94 -2.00 -13.67
N ILE A 114 -7.73 -2.84 -14.34
CA ILE A 114 -7.30 -4.15 -14.85
C ILE A 114 -6.09 -4.06 -15.81
N LEU A 115 -6.02 -3.01 -16.62
CA LEU A 115 -4.90 -2.79 -17.54
C LEU A 115 -3.59 -2.54 -16.80
N ALA A 116 -3.62 -1.74 -15.73
CA ALA A 116 -2.44 -1.50 -14.90
C ALA A 116 -1.97 -2.78 -14.20
N PHE A 117 -2.90 -3.65 -13.82
CA PHE A 117 -2.59 -4.97 -13.27
C PHE A 117 -1.91 -5.88 -14.30
N ILE A 118 -2.48 -5.99 -15.51
CA ILE A 118 -1.90 -6.79 -16.62
C ILE A 118 -0.51 -6.27 -16.97
N LEU A 119 -0.35 -4.95 -17.11
CA LEU A 119 0.94 -4.34 -17.41
C LEU A 119 1.97 -4.64 -16.32
N LYS A 120 1.60 -4.47 -15.03
CA LYS A 120 2.49 -4.80 -13.90
C LYS A 120 2.92 -6.28 -13.93
N ALA A 121 2.02 -7.19 -14.28
CA ALA A 121 2.33 -8.61 -14.40
C ALA A 121 3.23 -8.92 -15.61
N ALA A 122 3.09 -8.17 -16.70
CA ALA A 122 3.90 -8.31 -17.91
C ALA A 122 5.28 -7.65 -17.82
N LEU A 123 5.53 -6.78 -16.83
CA LEU A 123 6.80 -6.04 -16.70
C LEU A 123 8.06 -6.91 -16.77
N PRO A 124 8.16 -8.07 -16.08
CA PRO A 124 9.35 -8.93 -16.20
C PRO A 124 9.61 -9.38 -17.64
N LEU A 125 8.56 -9.78 -18.36
CA LEU A 125 8.64 -10.20 -19.76
C LEU A 125 8.98 -9.04 -20.69
N LEU A 126 8.37 -7.86 -20.47
CA LEU A 126 8.67 -6.66 -21.25
C LEU A 126 10.12 -6.23 -21.07
N ARG A 127 10.67 -6.36 -19.85
CA ARG A 127 12.08 -6.11 -19.55
C ARG A 127 12.99 -7.11 -20.25
N GLU A 128 12.67 -8.40 -20.19
CA GLU A 128 13.43 -9.44 -20.89
C GLU A 128 13.50 -9.19 -22.40
N LYS A 129 12.40 -8.72 -22.99
CA LYS A 129 12.30 -8.39 -24.43
C LYS A 129 12.88 -7.02 -24.81
N GLY A 130 13.44 -6.26 -23.87
CA GLY A 130 13.99 -4.93 -24.14
C GLY A 130 12.94 -3.85 -24.44
N HIS A 131 11.66 -4.10 -24.16
CA HIS A 131 10.58 -3.11 -24.28
C HIS A 131 10.46 -2.19 -23.05
N TYR A 132 11.35 -2.35 -22.06
CA TYR A 132 11.42 -1.51 -20.87
C TYR A 132 12.89 -1.17 -20.55
N PRO A 133 13.27 0.11 -20.41
CA PRO A 133 14.66 0.48 -20.18
C PRO A 133 15.17 -0.07 -18.84
N LEU A 134 16.40 -0.62 -18.85
CA LEU A 134 16.99 -1.30 -17.70
C LEU A 134 17.50 -0.36 -16.59
N GLN A 135 17.59 0.96 -16.82
CA GLN A 135 17.95 1.95 -15.79
C GLN A 135 17.71 3.39 -16.30
N GLY A 136 17.10 4.23 -15.46
CA GLY A 136 17.48 5.65 -15.37
C GLY A 136 16.86 6.68 -16.31
N THR A 137 15.62 6.50 -16.78
CA THR A 137 14.86 7.64 -17.34
C THR A 137 13.48 7.69 -16.70
N SER A 138 13.26 8.74 -15.92
CA SER A 138 11.95 9.20 -15.45
C SER A 138 11.15 9.78 -16.63
N ASP A 139 11.04 9.03 -17.72
CA ASP A 139 10.20 9.39 -18.85
C ASP A 139 9.00 8.44 -18.90
N PHE A 140 7.95 8.97 -18.27
CA PHE A 140 6.54 8.73 -18.51
C PHE A 140 6.22 7.68 -19.59
N LEU A 141 5.51 6.63 -19.19
CA LEU A 141 4.64 5.92 -20.11
C LEU A 141 3.49 6.87 -20.51
N LEU A 142 3.78 7.84 -21.37
CA LEU A 142 2.76 8.41 -22.24
C LEU A 142 2.39 7.27 -23.19
N ILE A 143 1.29 6.59 -22.88
CA ILE A 143 0.55 5.84 -23.89
C ILE A 143 0.15 6.91 -24.91
N LYS A 144 0.94 7.08 -25.97
CA LYS A 144 0.45 7.73 -27.18
C LYS A 144 -0.64 6.80 -27.69
N GLU A 145 -1.89 7.20 -27.51
CA GLU A 145 -2.99 6.67 -28.32
C GLU A 145 -2.55 6.80 -29.79
N GLN A 146 -2.19 5.69 -30.42
CA GLN A 146 -2.37 5.60 -31.85
C GLN A 146 -3.83 5.23 -32.07
N VAL A 147 -4.62 6.29 -32.26
CA VAL A 147 -5.85 6.20 -33.04
C VAL A 147 -5.45 5.76 -34.44
N VAL A 148 -5.94 4.59 -34.85
CA VAL A 148 -6.32 4.31 -36.23
C VAL A 148 -7.76 3.84 -36.20
#